data_AF-A0A9X2XDV3-F1
#
_entry.id   AF-A0A9X2XDV3-F1
#
_cell.length_a   1.000
_cell.length_b   1.000
_cell.length_c   1.000
_cell.angle_alpha   90.00
_cell.angle_beta   90.00
_cell.angle_gamma   90.00
#
_symmetry.space_group_name_H-M   'P 1'
#
loop_
_entity.id
_entity.type
_entity.pdbx_description
1 polymer ?
#
loop_
_entity_poly.entity_id
_entity_poly.type
_entity_poly.pdbx_seq_one_letter_code
_entity_poly.pdbx_strand_id
1 'polypeptide(L)'
;MRIQHLPVVTGLLFALNNACWAAPPATQGVIRFQGAIVEAPCNTDRVMHSRFDLTRCPAAARAMTVEANSVDPLKIASHVTVQRLSDIDNGRFHDQQYQLVDDEGAPLRSGNYLITMSLL
;
A
#
# COMPACT_ATOMS: atom_id res chain seq x y z
N MET A 1 77.54 24.78 61.54
CA MET A 1 76.91 24.63 60.21
C MET A 1 76.30 23.24 60.11
N ARG A 2 74.99 23.13 59.91
CA ARG A 2 74.33 21.88 59.52
C ARG A 2 73.06 22.22 58.76
N ILE A 3 73.19 22.28 57.45
CA ILE A 3 72.07 22.44 56.52
C ILE A 3 71.36 21.09 56.46
N GLN A 4 70.04 21.07 56.68
CA GLN A 4 69.20 19.88 56.46
C GLN A 4 68.21 20.20 55.34
N HIS A 5 68.24 19.37 54.30
CA HIS A 5 67.44 19.54 53.08
C HIS A 5 66.04 18.93 53.24
N LEU A 6 65.02 19.77 53.00
CA LEU A 6 63.79 19.61 52.20
C LEU A 6 63.05 18.25 52.12
N PRO A 7 61.70 18.30 52.07
CA PRO A 7 61.08 18.19 50.74
C PRO A 7 59.93 19.19 50.48
N VAL A 8 59.87 19.70 49.25
CA VAL A 8 58.69 20.40 48.69
C VAL A 8 57.82 19.35 48.01
N VAL A 9 56.56 19.28 48.41
CA VAL A 9 55.54 18.40 47.79
C VAL A 9 54.66 19.27 46.89
N THR A 10 54.72 19.02 45.58
CA THR A 10 53.84 19.67 44.60
C THR A 10 52.86 18.61 44.09
N GLY A 11 51.59 18.73 44.44
CA GLY A 11 50.51 17.87 43.95
C GLY A 11 49.78 18.52 42.77
N LEU A 12 49.68 17.83 41.63
CA LEU A 12 48.79 18.20 40.52
C LEU A 12 47.43 17.53 40.70
N LEU A 13 46.38 18.32 40.87
CA LEU A 13 44.99 17.85 40.89
C LEU A 13 44.41 17.97 39.47
N PHE A 14 44.20 16.83 38.80
CA PHE A 14 43.43 16.78 37.55
C PHE A 14 41.96 16.48 37.87
N ALA A 15 41.10 17.50 37.80
CA ALA A 15 39.66 17.33 37.80
C ALA A 15 39.18 17.06 36.36
N LEU A 16 39.05 15.78 35.99
CA LEU A 16 38.43 15.39 34.74
C LEU A 16 36.89 15.46 34.89
N ASN A 17 36.31 16.59 34.51
CA ASN A 17 34.86 16.71 34.36
C ASN A 17 34.43 16.02 33.06
N ASN A 18 34.23 14.70 33.10
CA ASN A 18 33.59 13.98 31.99
C ASN A 18 32.08 14.24 32.04
N ALA A 19 31.62 15.30 31.38
CA ALA A 19 30.23 15.38 30.97
C ALA A 19 30.03 14.38 29.83
N CYS A 20 29.54 13.19 30.16
CA CYS A 20 29.13 12.19 29.17
C CYS A 20 27.85 12.68 28.49
N TRP A 21 27.96 13.34 27.33
CA TRP A 21 26.80 13.69 26.50
C TRP A 21 26.46 12.48 25.62
N ALA A 22 25.98 11.41 26.25
CA ALA A 22 25.54 10.19 25.56
C ALA A 22 24.01 10.08 25.60
N ALA A 23 23.36 10.92 24.79
CA ALA A 23 22.15 10.60 24.01
C ALA A 23 21.64 11.92 23.42
N PRO A 24 21.40 12.02 22.08
CA PRO A 24 20.58 13.10 21.58
C PRO A 24 19.22 13.04 22.31
N PRO A 25 18.63 14.18 22.71
CA PRO A 25 17.29 14.16 23.29
C PRO A 25 16.38 13.46 22.29
N ALA A 26 15.55 12.53 22.78
CA ALA A 26 14.50 11.92 21.98
C ALA A 26 13.58 13.06 21.52
N THR A 27 13.87 13.63 20.36
CA THR A 27 13.07 14.67 19.73
C THR A 27 11.74 14.03 19.40
N GLN A 28 10.75 14.29 20.25
CA GLN A 28 9.38 13.88 20.05
C GLN A 28 8.83 14.69 18.87
N GLY A 29 8.90 14.10 17.68
CA GLY A 29 8.39 14.67 16.43
C GLY A 29 7.40 13.70 15.79
N VAL A 30 6.32 14.22 15.22
CA VAL A 30 5.37 13.42 14.44
C VAL A 30 5.92 13.26 13.03
N ILE A 31 6.20 12.02 12.61
CA ILE A 31 6.55 11.73 11.22
C ILE A 31 5.24 11.72 10.42
N ARG A 32 5.06 12.71 9.54
CA ARG A 32 3.92 12.78 8.63
C ARG A 32 4.33 12.28 7.26
N PHE A 33 3.82 11.11 6.89
CA PHE A 33 3.94 10.61 5.53
C PHE A 33 2.85 11.22 4.66
N GLN A 34 3.24 11.79 3.52
CA GLN A 34 2.33 12.30 2.50
C GLN A 34 2.75 11.71 1.16
N GLY A 35 1.79 11.17 0.42
CA GLY A 35 2.01 10.55 -0.87
C GLY A 35 0.71 9.95 -1.39
N ALA A 36 0.67 9.72 -2.69
CA ALA A 36 -0.37 8.95 -3.34
C ALA A 36 0.26 7.68 -3.93
N ILE A 37 -0.39 6.54 -3.70
CA ILE A 37 -0.03 5.30 -4.38
C ILE A 37 -0.75 5.33 -5.73
N VAL A 38 0.00 5.43 -6.82
CA VAL A 38 -0.54 5.53 -8.20
C VAL A 38 -0.45 4.20 -8.97
N GLU A 39 -0.11 3.12 -8.27
CA GLU A 39 -0.01 1.80 -8.87
C GLU A 39 -1.40 1.15 -8.96
N ALA A 40 -1.63 0.39 -10.03
CA ALA A 40 -2.85 -0.39 -10.17
C ALA A 40 -2.93 -1.42 -9.04
N PRO A 41 -4.07 -1.53 -8.32
CA PRO A 41 -4.17 -2.42 -7.17
C PRO A 41 -4.15 -3.90 -7.58
N CYS A 42 -4.47 -4.23 -8.83
CA CYS A 42 -4.48 -5.59 -9.34
C CYS A 42 -3.86 -5.61 -10.74
N ASN A 43 -3.34 -6.77 -11.15
CA ASN A 43 -3.00 -7.02 -12.54
C ASN A 43 -4.23 -7.45 -13.32
N THR A 44 -4.41 -6.89 -14.52
CA THR A 44 -5.39 -7.36 -15.50
C THR A 44 -4.71 -8.36 -16.41
N ASP A 45 -5.04 -9.66 -16.29
CA ASP A 45 -4.29 -10.71 -16.99
C ASP A 45 -4.99 -11.13 -18.28
N ARG A 46 -6.24 -11.59 -18.16
CA ARG A 46 -7.04 -12.08 -19.29
C ARG A 46 -8.33 -11.29 -19.42
N VAL A 47 -8.61 -10.80 -20.62
CA VAL A 47 -9.91 -10.24 -21.01
C VAL A 47 -10.42 -11.07 -22.18
N MET A 48 -11.45 -11.87 -21.94
CA MET A 48 -12.02 -12.82 -22.90
C MET A 48 -13.53 -12.60 -22.98
N HIS A 49 -13.99 -11.96 -24.06
CA HIS A 49 -15.39 -11.58 -24.24
C HIS A 49 -15.93 -10.78 -23.04
N SER A 50 -16.92 -11.30 -22.33
CA SER A 50 -17.49 -10.72 -21.11
C SER A 50 -16.74 -11.08 -19.84
N ARG A 51 -15.66 -11.87 -19.89
CA ARG A 51 -14.91 -12.29 -18.71
C ARG A 51 -13.59 -11.57 -18.59
N PHE A 52 -13.23 -11.26 -17.36
CA PHE A 52 -11.91 -10.72 -17.06
C PHE A 52 -11.40 -11.21 -15.71
N ASP A 53 -10.08 -11.36 -15.65
CA ASP A 53 -9.36 -11.87 -14.49
C ASP A 53 -8.53 -10.74 -13.87
N LEU A 54 -8.68 -10.55 -12.56
CA LEU A 54 -7.83 -9.69 -11.74
C LEU A 54 -6.92 -10.57 -10.90
N THR A 55 -5.61 -10.47 -11.10
CA THR A 55 -4.63 -11.30 -10.39
C THR A 55 -3.74 -10.45 -9.49
N ARG A 56 -3.18 -11.08 -8.46
CA ARG A 56 -2.30 -10.45 -7.46
C ARG A 56 -2.91 -9.22 -6.77
N CYS A 57 -4.22 -9.24 -6.51
CA CYS A 57 -4.89 -8.17 -5.77
C CYS A 57 -4.50 -8.23 -4.28
N PRO A 58 -4.11 -7.13 -3.61
CA PRO A 58 -3.86 -7.13 -2.17
C PRO A 58 -5.17 -7.38 -1.41
N ALA A 59 -5.07 -7.77 -0.14
CA ALA A 59 -6.23 -8.02 0.71
C ALA A 59 -7.22 -6.83 0.76
N ALA A 60 -6.72 -5.59 0.70
CA ALA A 60 -7.56 -4.38 0.65
C ALA A 60 -8.43 -4.31 -0.62
N ALA A 61 -7.98 -4.87 -1.74
CA ALA A 61 -8.71 -4.88 -3.00
C ALA A 61 -9.73 -6.02 -3.11
N ARG A 62 -9.79 -6.92 -2.13
CA ARG A 62 -10.76 -8.03 -2.14
C ARG A 62 -12.21 -7.55 -2.11
N ALA A 63 -12.47 -6.47 -1.36
CA ALA A 63 -13.78 -5.82 -1.22
C ALA A 63 -13.97 -4.65 -2.20
N MET A 64 -13.12 -4.54 -3.23
CA MET A 64 -13.21 -3.52 -4.26
C MET A 64 -14.55 -3.59 -4.99
N THR A 65 -15.14 -2.42 -5.24
CA THR A 65 -16.30 -2.30 -6.10
C THR A 65 -15.86 -2.38 -7.55
N VAL A 66 -16.51 -3.22 -8.34
CA VAL A 66 -16.25 -3.37 -9.78
C VAL A 66 -17.55 -3.11 -10.51
N GLU A 67 -17.56 -2.06 -11.34
CA GLU A 67 -18.72 -1.62 -12.11
C GLU A 67 -18.38 -1.63 -13.60
N ALA A 68 -19.39 -1.85 -14.44
CA ALA A 68 -19.22 -1.84 -15.88
C ALA A 68 -20.33 -1.02 -16.53
N ASN A 69 -19.94 -0.17 -17.46
CA ASN A 69 -20.85 0.70 -18.21
C ASN A 69 -20.64 0.50 -19.71
N SER A 70 -21.73 0.43 -20.47
CA SER A 70 -21.64 0.42 -21.94
C SER A 70 -21.10 1.75 -22.45
N VAL A 71 -20.17 1.68 -23.40
CA VAL A 71 -19.58 2.85 -24.07
C VAL A 71 -20.31 3.17 -25.38
N ASP A 72 -21.28 2.34 -25.79
CA ASP A 72 -22.00 2.51 -27.06
C ASP A 72 -22.97 3.72 -26.98
N PRO A 73 -22.77 4.78 -27.80
CA PRO A 73 -23.58 5.99 -27.73
C PRO A 73 -24.99 5.83 -28.34
N LEU A 74 -25.24 4.75 -29.08
CA LEU A 74 -26.46 4.54 -29.88
C LEU A 74 -27.40 3.46 -29.34
N LYS A 75 -26.95 2.67 -28.35
CA LYS A 75 -27.81 1.69 -27.71
C LYS A 75 -28.30 2.27 -26.40
N ILE A 76 -29.63 2.28 -26.22
CA ILE A 76 -30.29 2.44 -24.92
C ILE A 76 -29.45 1.65 -23.92
N ALA A 77 -28.98 2.32 -22.86
CA ALA A 77 -28.10 1.77 -21.85
C ALA A 77 -28.55 0.36 -21.47
N SER A 78 -27.97 -0.64 -22.12
CA SER A 78 -28.18 -2.03 -21.74
C SER A 78 -27.53 -2.11 -20.38
N HIS A 79 -28.34 -2.26 -19.33
CA HIS A 79 -27.83 -2.40 -17.99
C HIS A 79 -26.86 -3.58 -17.99
N VAL A 80 -25.64 -3.31 -17.56
CA VAL A 80 -24.59 -4.31 -17.44
C VAL A 80 -24.30 -4.46 -15.96
N THR A 81 -24.33 -5.70 -15.52
CA THR A 81 -23.95 -6.05 -14.17
C THR A 81 -22.63 -6.82 -14.20
N VAL A 82 -21.78 -6.57 -13.21
CA VAL A 82 -20.55 -7.33 -13.01
C VAL A 82 -20.83 -8.42 -11.98
N GLN A 83 -20.70 -9.68 -12.39
CA GLN A 83 -20.80 -10.83 -11.50
C GLN A 83 -19.41 -11.38 -11.17
N ARG A 84 -19.14 -11.61 -9.89
CA ARG A 84 -17.92 -12.30 -9.44
C ARG A 84 -18.13 -13.81 -9.53
N LEU A 85 -17.30 -14.47 -10.33
CA LEU A 85 -17.34 -15.92 -10.53
C LEU A 85 -16.46 -16.67 -9.53
N SER A 86 -15.31 -16.10 -9.18
CA SER A 86 -14.37 -16.70 -8.23
C SER A 86 -13.61 -15.66 -7.43
N ASP A 87 -13.15 -16.07 -6.24
CA ASP A 87 -12.29 -15.32 -5.33
C ASP A 87 -11.33 -16.33 -4.68
N ILE A 88 -10.10 -16.39 -5.17
CA ILE A 88 -9.08 -17.35 -4.76
C ILE A 88 -8.10 -16.63 -3.85
N ASP A 89 -7.87 -17.19 -2.67
CA ASP A 89 -6.89 -16.71 -1.70
C ASP A 89 -5.53 -17.36 -1.94
N ASN A 90 -4.53 -16.55 -2.28
CA ASN A 90 -3.13 -16.93 -2.43
C ASN A 90 -2.26 -16.39 -1.27
N GLY A 91 -2.86 -16.17 -0.11
CA GLY A 91 -2.21 -15.73 1.13
C GLY A 91 -2.08 -14.21 1.23
N ARG A 92 -1.07 -13.62 0.57
CA ARG A 92 -0.89 -12.16 0.57
C ARG A 92 -1.70 -11.46 -0.51
N PHE A 93 -2.13 -12.21 -1.51
CA PHE A 93 -2.85 -11.71 -2.65
C PHE A 93 -4.06 -12.58 -2.95
N HIS A 94 -5.02 -12.03 -3.66
CA HIS A 94 -6.21 -12.71 -4.15
C HIS A 94 -6.28 -12.61 -5.66
N ASP A 95 -6.79 -13.68 -6.28
CA ASP A 95 -7.13 -13.69 -7.69
C ASP A 95 -8.65 -13.79 -7.82
N GLN A 96 -9.24 -12.92 -8.63
CA GLN A 96 -10.68 -12.80 -8.79
C GLN A 96 -11.06 -12.88 -10.27
N GLN A 97 -12.12 -13.62 -10.56
CA GLN A 97 -12.67 -13.70 -11.90
C GLN A 97 -14.04 -13.06 -11.93
N TYR A 98 -14.29 -12.28 -12.99
CA TYR A 98 -15.52 -11.55 -13.20
C TYR A 98 -16.15 -11.87 -14.56
N GLN A 99 -17.46 -11.71 -14.64
CA GLN A 99 -18.24 -11.84 -15.85
C GLN A 99 -19.26 -10.70 -15.96
N LEU A 100 -19.33 -10.08 -17.13
CA LEU A 100 -20.38 -9.13 -17.48
C LEU A 100 -21.64 -9.88 -17.88
N VAL A 101 -22.75 -9.52 -17.26
CA VAL A 101 -24.08 -10.09 -17.51
C VAL A 101 -25.09 -9.00 -17.80
N ASP A 102 -26.17 -9.35 -18.51
CA ASP A 102 -27.34 -8.48 -18.67
C ASP A 102 -28.27 -8.53 -17.44
N ASP A 103 -29.41 -7.86 -17.54
CA ASP A 103 -30.44 -7.80 -16.49
C ASP A 103 -31.04 -9.16 -16.12
N GLU A 104 -30.96 -10.13 -17.04
CA GLU A 104 -31.43 -11.51 -16.84
C GLU A 104 -30.34 -12.41 -16.24
N GLY A 105 -29.14 -11.86 -16.02
CA GLY A 105 -27.97 -12.60 -15.56
C GLY A 105 -27.30 -13.43 -16.66
N ALA A 106 -27.68 -13.25 -17.92
CA ALA A 106 -27.07 -13.97 -19.03
C ALA A 106 -25.74 -13.30 -19.43
N PRO A 107 -24.69 -14.08 -19.75
CA PRO A 107 -23.41 -13.54 -20.19
C PRO A 107 -23.52 -12.67 -21.44
N LEU A 108 -22.94 -11.47 -21.38
CA LEU A 108 -22.83 -10.62 -22.55
C LEU A 108 -21.92 -11.28 -23.61
N ARG A 109 -22.33 -11.19 -24.87
CA ARG A 109 -21.61 -11.81 -26.00
C ARG A 109 -20.71 -10.83 -26.76
N SER A 110 -21.09 -9.55 -26.78
CA SER A 110 -20.39 -8.51 -27.52
C SER A 110 -20.71 -7.13 -26.95
N GLY A 111 -19.91 -6.13 -27.32
CA GLY A 111 -20.06 -4.74 -26.90
C GLY A 111 -18.75 -4.16 -26.37
N ASN A 112 -18.71 -2.84 -26.26
CA ASN A 112 -17.59 -2.11 -25.66
C ASN A 112 -18.03 -1.61 -24.29
N TYR A 113 -17.27 -1.96 -23.26
CA TYR A 113 -17.61 -1.67 -21.87
C TYR A 113 -16.44 -0.99 -21.18
N LEU A 114 -16.74 0.04 -20.41
CA LEU A 114 -15.81 0.68 -19.49
C LEU A 114 -15.97 0.03 -18.12
N ILE A 115 -14.93 -0.65 -17.67
CA ILE A 115 -14.87 -1.28 -16.35
C ILE A 115 -14.18 -0.30 -15.40
N THR A 116 -14.84 0.02 -14.29
CA THR A 116 -14.31 0.90 -13.24
C THR A 116 -14.11 0.08 -11.97
N MET A 117 -12.97 0.28 -11.33
CA MET A 117 -12.54 -0.43 -10.13
C MET A 117 -12.24 0.58 -9.03
N SER A 118 -12.90 0.45 -7.88
CA SER A 118 -12.84 1.45 -6.80
C SER A 118 -12.61 0.79 -5.45
N LEU A 119 -11.51 1.15 -4.79
CA LEU A 119 -11.22 0.76 -3.41
C LEU A 119 -12.00 1.68 -2.47
N LEU A 120 -12.74 1.09 -1.51
CA LEU A 120 -13.48 1.80 -0.47
C LEU A 120 -12.62 2.05 0.77
#